data_AF-A0A1V6CAS2-F1
#
_entry.id   AF-A0A1V6CAS2-F1
#
_cell.length_a   1.000
_cell.length_b   1.000
_cell.length_c   1.000
_cell.angle_alpha   90.00
_cell.angle_beta   90.00
_cell.angle_gamma   90.00
#
_symmetry.space_group_name_H-M   'P 1'
#
loop_
_entity.id
_entity.type
_entity.pdbx_description
1 polymer ?
#
loop_
_entity_poly.entity_id
_entity_poly.type
_entity_poly.pdbx_seq_one_letter_code
_entity_poly.pdbx_strand_id
1 'polypeptide(L)'
;MSILQAVRILNDNVKKAERDIHKKQSETHKHPPSLFVCIIITSILMCGWGCLADELQARSIFQEANDFFRQGDFQASLNTYQQILEKHPMEGDRILFQMGIIYSYPANEQKDYQKSLECFQKLIENYPESRYKRDSEMMIFNINNVVMKDKAIDRQKTQIESLQQRVRSREDEITALKKEIKVLEQKIFALRKEPADKVLIEKRERRLTLLSKGEILKTYKIALGGNPIGPKERQGDSKTPEGVYIIDSRNRNSQYHLSLRISYPNEKDKKRAKELGVSPGGDIMIHGIKNGLSWVGDLHTGVDWTKGCIAVSDEEIEEIDRLVPIGTIVEIRP
;
A
#
# COMPACT_ATOMS: atom_id res chain seq x y z
N MET A 1 37.45 -19.21 -25.78
CA MET A 1 38.82 -18.99 -25.29
C MET A 1 38.70 -18.45 -23.88
N SER A 2 39.11 -19.21 -22.86
CA SER A 2 38.91 -18.80 -21.46
C SER A 2 39.86 -17.65 -21.10
N ILE A 3 39.46 -16.79 -20.16
CA ILE A 3 40.24 -15.63 -19.69
C ILE A 3 41.67 -16.06 -19.27
N LEU A 4 41.84 -17.29 -18.78
CA LEU A 4 43.14 -17.88 -18.45
C LEU A 4 44.07 -18.06 -19.66
N GLN A 5 43.54 -18.35 -20.86
CA GLN A 5 44.34 -18.46 -22.08
C GLN A 5 44.81 -17.09 -22.59
N ALA A 6 43.98 -16.04 -22.43
CA ALA A 6 44.35 -14.69 -22.83
C ALA A 6 45.47 -14.11 -21.94
N VAL A 7 45.44 -14.40 -20.63
CA VAL A 7 46.48 -13.95 -19.68
C VAL A 7 47.82 -14.66 -19.92
N ARG A 8 47.83 -15.95 -20.29
CA ARG A 8 49.07 -16.66 -20.67
C ARG A 8 49.75 -16.06 -21.90
N ILE A 9 48.97 -15.78 -22.93
CA ILE A 9 49.50 -15.20 -24.19
C ILE A 9 50.09 -13.80 -23.94
N LEU A 10 49.46 -12.99 -23.08
CA LEU A 10 49.99 -11.67 -22.71
C LEU A 10 51.33 -11.79 -21.96
N ASN A 11 51.45 -12.74 -21.03
CA ASN A 11 52.65 -12.89 -20.21
C ASN A 11 53.84 -13.44 -21.01
N ASP A 12 53.60 -14.32 -21.98
CA ASP A 12 54.64 -14.86 -22.87
C ASP A 12 55.18 -13.80 -23.85
N ASN A 13 54.31 -12.88 -24.30
CA ASN A 13 54.70 -11.75 -25.16
C ASN A 13 55.56 -10.72 -24.40
N VAL A 14 55.26 -10.45 -23.13
CA VAL A 14 56.08 -9.55 -22.29
C VAL A 14 57.48 -10.14 -22.06
N LYS A 15 57.58 -11.43 -21.72
CA LYS A 15 58.90 -12.10 -21.55
C LYS A 15 59.71 -12.22 -22.84
N LYS A 16 59.07 -12.17 -24.00
CA LYS A 16 59.77 -12.13 -25.30
C LYS A 16 60.34 -10.73 -25.55
N ALA A 17 59.56 -9.68 -25.27
CA ALA A 17 60.01 -8.30 -25.39
C ALA A 17 61.21 -7.96 -24.47
N GLU A 18 61.22 -8.49 -23.23
CA GLU A 18 62.34 -8.28 -22.31
C GLU A 18 63.65 -8.95 -22.77
N ARG A 19 63.57 -10.12 -23.41
CA ARG A 19 64.74 -10.81 -23.98
C ARG A 19 65.30 -10.10 -25.21
N ASP A 20 64.43 -9.51 -26.02
CA ASP A 20 64.84 -8.76 -27.22
C ASP A 20 65.47 -7.40 -26.86
N ILE A 21 65.07 -6.80 -25.73
CA ILE A 21 65.69 -5.57 -25.19
C ILE A 21 67.09 -5.86 -24.64
N HIS A 22 67.30 -6.97 -23.93
CA HIS A 22 68.62 -7.32 -23.41
C HIS A 22 69.64 -7.73 -24.48
N LYS A 23 69.19 -8.23 -25.64
CA LYS A 23 70.08 -8.62 -26.74
C LYS A 23 70.59 -7.42 -27.56
N LYS A 24 70.00 -6.23 -27.39
CA LYS A 24 70.34 -5.01 -28.17
C LYS A 24 71.35 -4.09 -27.47
N GLN A 25 71.84 -4.46 -26.27
CA GLN A 25 72.79 -3.66 -25.48
C GLN A 25 74.24 -4.20 -25.47
N SER A 26 74.55 -5.27 -26.21
CA SER A 26 75.91 -5.81 -26.28
C SER A 26 76.57 -5.62 -27.65
N GLU A 27 76.71 -4.39 -28.12
CA GLU A 27 77.64 -4.09 -29.22
C GLU A 27 77.90 -2.58 -29.29
N THR A 28 79.06 -2.13 -28.80
CA THR A 28 79.99 -1.20 -29.46
C THR A 28 80.95 -0.55 -28.45
N HIS A 29 82.23 -0.87 -28.59
CA HIS A 29 83.35 -0.10 -28.03
C HIS A 29 84.04 0.64 -29.17
N LYS A 30 84.31 1.94 -29.00
CA LYS A 30 85.64 2.62 -29.08
C LYS A 30 85.47 4.16 -29.13
N HIS A 31 86.22 4.84 -28.25
CA HIS A 31 86.26 6.30 -27.94
C HIS A 31 87.09 7.14 -28.98
N PRO A 32 87.41 8.44 -28.75
CA PRO A 32 86.61 9.69 -28.84
C PRO A 32 87.42 10.77 -29.68
N PRO A 33 87.33 12.13 -29.53
CA PRO A 33 86.42 13.01 -28.76
C PRO A 33 85.89 14.26 -29.51
N SER A 34 84.78 14.85 -29.05
CA SER A 34 84.61 16.33 -29.07
C SER A 34 83.56 16.78 -28.02
N LEU A 35 83.92 17.81 -27.26
CA LEU A 35 83.37 18.19 -25.95
C LEU A 35 82.08 19.04 -25.99
N PHE A 36 81.40 19.15 -27.13
CA PHE A 36 80.32 20.15 -27.32
C PHE A 36 78.89 19.59 -27.24
N VAL A 37 78.70 18.27 -27.18
CA VAL A 37 77.35 17.64 -27.15
C VAL A 37 76.81 17.45 -25.72
N CYS A 38 77.65 17.52 -24.68
CA CYS A 38 77.22 17.24 -23.30
C CYS A 38 76.44 18.37 -22.62
N ILE A 39 76.55 19.63 -23.06
CA ILE A 39 75.93 20.76 -22.35
C ILE A 39 74.45 20.96 -22.73
N ILE A 40 74.05 20.63 -23.96
CA ILE A 40 72.63 20.71 -24.38
C ILE A 40 71.83 19.52 -23.84
N ILE A 41 72.45 18.34 -23.70
CA ILE A 41 71.78 17.13 -23.19
C ILE A 41 71.53 17.24 -21.67
N THR A 42 72.40 17.88 -20.89
CA THR A 42 72.21 18.04 -19.44
C THR A 42 71.15 19.09 -19.07
N SER A 43 70.97 20.15 -19.86
CA SER A 43 69.89 21.12 -19.65
C SER A 43 68.51 20.55 -19.99
N ILE A 44 68.41 19.70 -21.02
CA ILE A 44 67.17 18.99 -21.38
C ILE A 44 66.87 17.86 -20.38
N LEU A 45 67.89 17.19 -19.84
CA LEU A 45 67.71 16.17 -18.79
C LEU A 45 67.33 16.76 -17.44
N MET A 46 67.88 17.92 -17.02
CA MET A 46 67.50 18.55 -15.75
C MET A 46 66.10 19.18 -15.79
N CYS A 47 65.69 19.77 -16.92
CA CYS A 47 64.32 20.28 -17.10
C CYS A 47 63.30 19.11 -17.29
N GLY A 48 63.70 18.06 -17.99
CA GLY A 48 62.90 16.84 -18.16
C GLY A 48 62.74 16.01 -16.89
N TRP A 49 63.73 16.00 -15.98
CA TRP A 49 63.65 15.25 -14.71
C TRP A 49 62.73 15.93 -13.68
N GLY A 50 62.68 17.27 -13.65
CA GLY A 50 61.72 18.01 -12.83
C GLY A 50 60.28 17.75 -13.28
N CYS A 51 60.01 17.82 -14.59
CA CYS A 51 58.70 17.47 -15.14
C CYS A 51 58.33 15.99 -14.95
N LEU A 52 59.28 15.06 -15.11
CA LEU A 52 59.02 13.63 -14.89
C LEU A 52 58.74 13.31 -13.42
N ALA A 53 59.44 13.96 -12.47
CA ALA A 53 59.24 13.76 -11.04
C ALA A 53 57.87 14.28 -10.59
N ASP A 54 57.47 15.46 -11.06
CA ASP A 54 56.14 16.03 -10.77
C ASP A 54 55.00 15.17 -11.38
N GLU A 55 55.17 14.64 -12.59
CA GLU A 55 54.18 13.76 -13.23
C GLU A 55 54.07 12.39 -12.53
N LEU A 56 55.19 11.84 -12.05
CA LEU A 56 55.21 10.59 -11.27
C LEU A 56 54.53 10.77 -9.90
N GLN A 57 54.73 11.93 -9.26
CA GLN A 57 54.12 12.28 -7.99
C GLN A 57 52.62 12.50 -8.14
N ALA A 58 52.17 13.23 -9.16
CA ALA A 58 50.75 13.40 -9.45
C ALA A 58 50.06 12.03 -9.67
N ARG A 59 50.65 11.13 -10.46
CA ARG A 59 50.11 9.77 -10.70
C ARG A 59 49.95 8.94 -9.43
N SER A 60 50.89 9.02 -8.49
CA SER A 60 50.82 8.32 -7.20
C SER A 60 49.68 8.85 -6.32
N ILE A 61 49.45 10.16 -6.30
CA ILE A 61 48.43 10.78 -5.43
C ILE A 61 47.01 10.60 -6.01
N PHE A 62 46.88 10.55 -7.35
CA PHE A 62 45.61 10.14 -7.99
C PHE A 62 45.19 8.71 -7.63
N GLN A 63 46.14 7.79 -7.47
CA GLN A 63 45.82 6.42 -7.06
C GLN A 63 45.24 6.38 -5.65
N GLU A 64 45.86 7.13 -4.72
CA GLU A 64 45.39 7.26 -3.34
C GLU A 64 43.97 7.81 -3.24
N ALA A 65 43.66 8.92 -3.93
CA ALA A 65 42.32 9.50 -3.94
C ALA A 65 41.26 8.51 -4.47
N ASN A 66 41.62 7.72 -5.49
CA ASN A 66 40.73 6.70 -6.06
C ASN A 66 40.56 5.49 -5.13
N ASP A 67 41.57 5.13 -4.35
CA ASP A 67 41.47 4.05 -3.39
C ASP A 67 40.57 4.43 -2.22
N PHE A 68 40.61 5.68 -1.74
CA PHE A 68 39.62 6.20 -0.79
C PHE A 68 38.19 6.12 -1.35
N PHE A 69 37.98 6.54 -2.60
CA PHE A 69 36.67 6.43 -3.25
C PHE A 69 36.17 4.98 -3.30
N ARG A 70 37.03 4.03 -3.69
CA ARG A 70 36.71 2.60 -3.75
C ARG A 70 36.37 2.01 -2.39
N GLN A 71 36.99 2.53 -1.33
CA GLN A 71 36.72 2.14 0.06
C GLN A 71 35.43 2.78 0.61
N GLY A 72 34.78 3.68 -0.15
CA GLY A 72 33.60 4.43 0.28
C GLY A 72 33.92 5.65 1.15
N ASP A 73 35.21 5.97 1.35
CA ASP A 73 35.62 7.19 2.05
C ASP A 73 35.64 8.37 1.08
N PHE A 74 34.44 8.85 0.76
CA PHE A 74 34.23 9.92 -0.20
C PHE A 74 34.83 11.24 0.27
N GLN A 75 34.83 11.52 1.58
CA GLN A 75 35.38 12.76 2.11
C GLN A 75 36.91 12.77 2.06
N ALA A 76 37.58 11.67 2.42
CA ALA A 76 39.03 11.56 2.25
C ALA A 76 39.41 11.67 0.76
N SER A 77 38.67 11.01 -0.13
CA SER A 77 38.87 11.12 -1.58
C SER A 77 38.78 12.58 -2.07
N LEU A 78 37.72 13.31 -1.69
CA LEU A 78 37.55 14.72 -2.05
C LEU A 78 38.66 15.62 -1.49
N ASN A 79 39.05 15.42 -0.23
CA ASN A 79 40.13 16.18 0.40
C ASN A 79 41.45 15.98 -0.35
N THR A 80 41.77 14.73 -0.71
CA THR A 80 42.98 14.42 -1.49
C THR A 80 42.92 15.06 -2.88
N TYR A 81 41.78 14.96 -3.57
CA TYR A 81 41.60 15.63 -4.87
C TYR A 81 41.78 17.15 -4.80
N GLN A 82 41.25 17.80 -3.76
CA GLN A 82 41.41 19.24 -3.56
C GLN A 82 42.88 19.64 -3.36
N GLN A 83 43.65 18.85 -2.58
CA GLN A 83 45.09 19.09 -2.41
C GLN A 83 45.88 18.94 -3.72
N ILE A 84 45.49 18.01 -4.60
CA ILE A 84 46.11 17.86 -5.93
C ILE A 84 45.81 19.09 -6.79
N LEU A 85 44.58 19.59 -6.76
CA LEU A 85 44.16 20.73 -7.59
C LEU A 85 44.98 21.99 -7.29
N GLU A 86 45.31 22.21 -6.03
CA GLU A 86 46.15 23.34 -5.58
C GLU A 86 47.60 23.22 -6.07
N LYS A 87 48.14 22.00 -6.14
CA LYS A 87 49.55 21.73 -6.48
C LYS A 87 49.79 21.52 -7.97
N HIS A 88 48.81 20.98 -8.69
CA HIS A 88 48.93 20.59 -10.10
C HIS A 88 47.74 21.11 -10.93
N PRO A 89 47.63 22.44 -11.15
CA PRO A 89 46.50 23.04 -11.85
C PRO A 89 46.35 22.59 -13.32
N MET A 90 47.41 22.04 -13.93
CA MET A 90 47.41 21.50 -15.29
C MET A 90 46.54 20.22 -15.43
N GLU A 91 46.34 19.46 -14.34
CA GLU A 91 45.48 18.26 -14.29
C GLU A 91 44.06 18.58 -13.78
N GLY A 92 43.72 19.87 -13.69
CA GLY A 92 42.51 20.33 -13.01
C GLY A 92 41.21 19.86 -13.66
N ASP A 93 41.19 19.61 -14.97
CA ASP A 93 40.00 19.10 -15.66
C ASP A 93 39.61 17.69 -15.17
N ARG A 94 40.57 16.78 -15.07
CA ARG A 94 40.36 15.43 -14.53
C ARG A 94 39.92 15.48 -13.08
N ILE A 95 40.54 16.34 -12.27
CA ILE A 95 40.25 16.46 -10.84
C ILE A 95 38.83 16.98 -10.63
N LEU A 96 38.46 18.07 -11.30
CA LEU A 96 37.10 18.63 -11.24
C LEU A 96 36.07 17.59 -11.70
N PHE A 97 36.37 16.82 -12.75
CA PHE A 97 35.48 15.75 -13.19
C PHE A 97 35.26 14.71 -12.08
N GLN A 98 36.35 14.19 -11.47
CA GLN A 98 36.27 13.18 -10.42
C GLN A 98 35.55 13.70 -9.17
N MET A 99 35.87 14.91 -8.72
CA MET A 99 35.17 15.55 -7.59
C MET A 99 33.68 15.72 -7.90
N GLY A 100 33.33 16.13 -9.12
CA GLY A 100 31.94 16.22 -9.56
C GLY A 100 31.19 14.89 -9.47
N ILE A 101 31.83 13.79 -9.89
CA ILE A 101 31.28 12.43 -9.75
C ILE A 101 31.11 12.06 -8.28
N ILE A 102 32.09 12.31 -7.42
CA ILE A 102 32.02 11.95 -6.00
C ILE A 102 30.92 12.74 -5.28
N TYR A 103 30.78 14.03 -5.57
CA TYR A 103 29.73 14.87 -4.99
C TYR A 103 28.32 14.47 -5.43
N SER A 104 28.15 13.81 -6.58
CA SER A 104 26.84 13.33 -7.06
C SER A 104 26.63 11.82 -6.84
N TYR A 105 27.59 11.14 -6.22
CA TYR A 105 27.55 9.68 -6.11
C TYR A 105 26.39 9.21 -5.21
N PRO A 106 25.49 8.31 -5.66
CA PRO A 106 24.29 7.96 -4.90
C PRO A 106 24.55 7.42 -3.49
N ALA A 107 25.61 6.62 -3.33
CA ALA A 107 26.02 6.02 -2.05
C ALA A 107 26.82 6.98 -1.15
N ASN A 108 27.19 8.16 -1.64
CA ASN A 108 27.75 9.20 -0.79
C ASN A 108 26.60 9.82 0.04
N GLU A 109 26.61 9.57 1.33
CA GLU A 109 25.64 10.14 2.28
C GLU A 109 25.77 11.66 2.36
N GLN A 110 26.97 12.18 2.12
CA GLN A 110 27.29 13.60 2.08
C GLN A 110 27.28 14.15 0.63
N LYS A 111 26.58 13.48 -0.29
CA LYS A 111 26.43 13.98 -1.66
C LYS A 111 25.86 15.39 -1.67
N ASP A 112 26.42 16.22 -2.55
CA ASP A 112 26.10 17.62 -2.71
C ASP A 112 26.03 17.92 -4.20
N TYR A 113 24.81 17.85 -4.74
CA TYR A 113 24.57 18.10 -6.16
C TYR A 113 24.98 19.51 -6.59
N GLN A 114 24.96 20.49 -5.69
CA GLN A 114 25.38 21.85 -6.01
C GLN A 114 26.89 21.91 -6.22
N LYS A 115 27.68 21.33 -5.31
CA LYS A 115 29.14 21.23 -5.48
C LYS A 115 29.52 20.39 -6.70
N SER A 116 28.74 19.35 -6.99
CA SER A 116 28.92 18.54 -8.20
C SER A 116 28.75 19.38 -9.48
N LEU A 117 27.67 20.14 -9.57
CA LEU A 117 27.41 21.06 -10.69
C LEU A 117 28.51 22.11 -10.82
N GLU A 118 28.96 22.69 -9.71
CA GLU A 118 30.05 23.68 -9.71
C GLU A 118 31.36 23.08 -10.26
N CYS A 119 31.68 21.83 -9.92
CA CYS A 119 32.86 21.16 -10.44
C CYS A 119 32.77 20.98 -11.97
N PHE A 120 31.63 20.50 -12.47
CA PHE A 120 31.42 20.32 -13.90
C PHE A 120 31.36 21.64 -14.67
N GLN A 121 30.76 22.69 -14.09
CA GLN A 121 30.74 24.04 -14.67
C GLN A 121 32.14 24.63 -14.78
N LYS A 122 32.92 24.61 -13.68
CA LYS A 122 34.33 25.06 -13.68
C LYS A 122 35.17 24.29 -14.70
N LEU A 123 34.91 23.00 -14.88
CA LEU A 123 35.59 22.18 -15.89
C LEU A 123 35.29 22.70 -17.31
N ILE A 124 34.02 22.91 -17.64
CA ILE A 124 33.60 23.39 -18.97
C ILE A 124 34.13 24.80 -19.25
N GLU A 125 34.12 25.67 -18.24
CA GLU A 125 34.56 27.08 -18.34
C GLU A 125 36.08 27.21 -18.46
N ASN A 126 36.83 26.54 -17.58
CA ASN A 126 38.28 26.70 -17.50
C ASN A 126 39.05 25.78 -18.45
N TYR A 127 38.44 24.68 -18.90
CA TYR A 127 39.07 23.66 -19.76
C TYR A 127 38.17 23.30 -20.96
N PRO A 128 37.91 24.24 -21.89
CA PRO A 128 36.95 24.06 -22.99
C PRO A 128 37.31 22.96 -23.99
N GLU A 129 38.58 22.56 -24.07
CA GLU A 129 39.10 21.47 -24.92
C GLU A 129 39.26 20.14 -24.16
N SER A 130 38.81 20.06 -22.91
CA SER A 130 38.92 18.84 -22.10
C SER A 130 38.11 17.69 -22.71
N ARG A 131 38.70 16.49 -22.72
CA ARG A 131 38.00 15.24 -23.05
C ARG A 131 36.77 14.97 -22.16
N TYR A 132 36.71 15.58 -20.97
CA TYR A 132 35.63 15.40 -19.99
C TYR A 132 34.48 16.40 -20.17
N LYS A 133 34.58 17.35 -21.10
CA LYS A 133 33.58 18.40 -21.29
C LYS A 133 32.18 17.83 -21.60
N ARG A 134 32.09 16.95 -22.59
CA ARG A 134 30.81 16.35 -23.01
C ARG A 134 30.16 15.51 -21.90
N ASP A 135 30.97 14.75 -21.17
CA ASP A 135 30.48 13.96 -20.04
C ASP A 135 29.99 14.87 -18.90
N SER A 136 30.70 15.98 -18.64
CA SER A 136 30.30 17.00 -17.66
C SER A 136 28.98 17.67 -18.02
N GLU A 137 28.77 18.05 -19.28
CA GLU A 137 27.50 18.60 -19.77
C GLU A 137 26.34 17.62 -19.55
N MET A 138 26.55 16.33 -19.85
CA MET A 138 25.57 15.28 -19.61
C MET A 138 25.30 15.07 -18.13
N MET A 139 26.33 15.11 -17.28
CA MET A 139 26.16 15.02 -15.83
C MET A 139 25.35 16.20 -15.27
N ILE A 140 25.63 17.43 -15.70
CA ILE A 140 24.85 18.62 -15.32
C ILE A 140 23.38 18.45 -15.67
N PHE A 141 23.08 18.01 -16.89
CA PHE A 141 21.69 17.76 -17.32
C PHE A 141 21.01 16.70 -16.45
N ASN A 142 21.69 15.58 -16.18
CA ASN A 142 21.17 14.49 -15.36
C ASN A 142 20.91 14.92 -13.91
N ILE A 143 21.87 15.62 -13.30
CA ILE A 143 21.75 16.11 -11.92
C ILE A 143 20.57 17.07 -11.80
N ASN A 144 20.43 18.03 -12.72
CA ASN A 144 19.30 18.95 -12.71
C ASN A 144 17.95 18.22 -12.81
N ASN A 145 17.85 17.18 -13.64
CA ASN A 145 16.64 16.37 -13.75
C ASN A 145 16.32 15.62 -12.45
N VAL A 146 17.33 15.07 -11.77
CA VAL A 146 17.15 14.40 -10.47
C VAL A 146 16.65 15.41 -9.44
N VAL A 147 17.32 16.56 -9.29
CA VAL A 147 16.95 17.61 -8.32
C VAL A 147 15.52 18.11 -8.55
N MET A 148 15.12 18.30 -9.81
CA MET A 148 13.75 18.75 -10.13
C MET A 148 12.70 17.68 -9.80
N LYS A 149 12.99 16.40 -10.05
CA LYS A 149 12.10 15.29 -9.70
C LYS A 149 11.98 15.12 -8.20
N ASP A 150 13.08 15.23 -7.45
CA ASP A 150 13.07 15.13 -5.99
C ASP A 150 12.18 16.23 -5.38
N LYS A 151 12.33 17.48 -5.85
CA LYS A 151 11.45 18.59 -5.44
C LYS A 151 9.97 18.32 -5.77
N ALA A 152 9.68 17.70 -6.91
CA ALA A 152 8.31 17.36 -7.28
C ALA A 152 7.74 16.24 -6.39
N ILE A 153 8.56 15.23 -6.08
CA ILE A 153 8.21 14.13 -5.17
C ILE A 153 7.90 14.68 -3.78
N ASP A 154 8.72 15.58 -3.25
CA ASP A 154 8.51 16.15 -1.92
C ASP A 154 7.21 16.96 -1.86
N ARG A 155 6.92 17.77 -2.87
CA ARG A 155 5.64 18.49 -2.98
C ARG A 155 4.45 17.52 -3.01
N GLN A 156 4.56 16.44 -3.80
CA GLN A 156 3.50 15.44 -3.88
C GLN A 156 3.32 14.69 -2.56
N LYS A 157 4.40 14.35 -1.85
CA LYS A 157 4.33 13.72 -0.52
C LYS A 157 3.57 14.59 0.46
N THR A 158 3.93 15.88 0.57
CA THR A 158 3.21 16.82 1.45
C THR A 158 1.74 16.94 1.07
N GLN A 159 1.41 16.96 -0.22
CA GLN A 159 0.02 16.98 -0.67
C GLN A 159 -0.74 15.70 -0.30
N ILE A 160 -0.12 14.53 -0.47
CA ILE A 160 -0.70 13.23 -0.09
C ILE A 160 -0.97 13.19 1.41
N GLU A 161 -0.03 13.61 2.25
CA GLU A 161 -0.20 13.66 3.70
C GLU A 161 -1.39 14.56 4.11
N SER A 162 -1.49 15.75 3.50
CA SER A 162 -2.62 16.66 3.72
C SER A 162 -3.97 16.04 3.29
N LEU A 163 -4.01 15.38 2.13
CA LEU A 163 -5.20 14.70 1.64
C LEU A 163 -5.61 13.54 2.55
N GLN A 164 -4.65 12.73 3.00
CA GLN A 164 -4.91 11.64 3.95
C GLN A 164 -5.50 12.14 5.26
N GLN A 165 -5.03 13.29 5.78
CA GLN A 165 -5.60 13.88 6.98
C GLN A 165 -7.04 14.38 6.75
N ARG A 166 -7.33 14.97 5.58
CA ARG A 166 -8.69 15.39 5.21
C ARG A 166 -9.64 14.19 5.05
N VAL A 167 -9.17 13.08 4.50
CA VAL A 167 -9.98 11.85 4.37
C VAL A 167 -10.33 11.32 5.75
N ARG A 168 -9.35 11.16 6.65
CA ARG A 168 -9.58 10.70 8.03
C ARG A 168 -10.61 11.57 8.77
N SER A 169 -10.46 12.89 8.70
CA SER A 169 -11.41 13.82 9.32
C SER A 169 -12.84 13.67 8.78
N ARG A 170 -13.01 13.40 7.48
CA ARG A 170 -14.32 13.16 6.88
C ARG A 170 -14.90 11.81 7.27
N GLU A 171 -14.06 10.79 7.43
CA GLU A 171 -14.50 9.47 7.93
C GLU A 171 -15.06 9.57 9.35
N ASP A 172 -14.40 10.35 10.21
CA ASP A 172 -14.87 10.64 11.57
C ASP A 172 -16.22 11.37 11.55
N GLU A 173 -16.37 12.39 10.71
CA GLU A 173 -17.62 13.14 10.54
C GLU A 173 -18.77 12.26 10.03
N ILE A 174 -18.51 11.42 9.02
CA ILE A 174 -19.49 10.46 8.50
C ILE A 174 -19.93 9.49 9.62
N THR A 175 -18.99 9.05 10.46
CA THR A 175 -19.28 8.15 11.58
C THR A 175 -20.16 8.84 12.62
N ALA A 176 -19.88 10.10 12.95
CA ALA A 176 -20.69 10.90 13.86
C ALA A 176 -22.11 11.11 13.32
N LEU A 177 -22.23 11.54 12.06
CA LEU A 177 -23.53 11.76 11.40
C LEU A 177 -24.36 10.47 11.32
N LYS A 178 -23.75 9.32 11.02
CA LYS A 178 -24.45 8.03 11.05
C LYS A 178 -25.04 7.71 12.43
N LYS A 179 -24.30 8.01 13.50
CA LYS A 179 -24.79 7.82 14.87
C LYS A 179 -25.96 8.75 15.17
N GLU A 180 -25.90 10.00 14.73
CA GLU A 180 -26.97 10.98 14.92
C GLU A 180 -28.23 10.59 14.13
N ILE A 181 -28.09 10.20 12.86
CA ILE A 181 -29.20 9.68 12.03
C ILE A 181 -29.89 8.52 12.75
N LYS A 182 -29.13 7.56 13.28
CA LYS A 182 -29.70 6.43 14.03
C LYS A 182 -30.54 6.88 15.23
N VAL A 183 -30.07 7.88 15.98
CA VAL A 183 -30.81 8.44 17.12
C VAL A 183 -32.08 9.17 16.65
N LEU A 184 -32.00 9.93 15.56
CA LEU A 184 -33.15 10.63 15.00
C LEU A 184 -34.20 9.65 14.46
N GLU A 185 -33.80 8.57 13.79
CA GLU A 185 -34.69 7.50 13.34
C GLU A 185 -35.45 6.88 14.51
N GLN A 186 -34.76 6.60 15.63
CA GLN A 186 -35.39 6.09 16.85
C GLN A 186 -36.42 7.08 17.42
N LYS A 187 -36.07 8.37 17.48
CA LYS A 187 -36.98 9.42 17.96
C LYS A 187 -38.21 9.58 17.05
N ILE A 188 -38.01 9.62 15.73
CA ILE A 188 -39.10 9.69 14.75
C ILE A 188 -40.03 8.49 14.93
N PHE A 189 -39.47 7.29 15.04
CA PHE A 189 -40.26 6.08 15.25
C PHE A 189 -41.04 6.10 16.57
N ALA A 190 -40.43 6.56 17.67
CA ALA A 190 -41.12 6.69 18.97
C ALA A 190 -42.30 7.67 18.93
N LEU A 191 -42.25 8.68 18.04
CA LEU A 191 -43.32 9.65 17.84
C LEU A 191 -44.45 9.14 16.93
N ARG A 192 -44.20 8.12 16.08
CA ARG A 192 -45.23 7.57 15.20
C ARG A 192 -46.39 6.99 16.01
N LYS A 193 -47.62 7.30 15.57
CA LYS A 193 -48.87 6.82 16.16
C LYS A 193 -49.70 5.97 15.21
N GLU A 194 -49.36 5.97 13.93
CA GLU A 194 -50.09 5.20 12.93
C GLU A 194 -49.84 3.70 13.09
N PRO A 195 -50.89 2.86 13.09
CA PRO A 195 -50.73 1.43 13.14
C PRO A 195 -50.23 0.87 11.79
N ALA A 196 -49.55 -0.27 11.86
CA ALA A 196 -49.20 -1.06 10.70
C ALA A 196 -50.45 -1.80 10.17
N ASP A 197 -50.71 -1.68 8.87
CA ASP A 197 -51.74 -2.46 8.17
C ASP A 197 -51.19 -3.75 7.56
N LYS A 198 -49.85 -3.86 7.49
CA LYS A 198 -49.16 -5.04 6.98
C LYS A 198 -47.82 -5.30 7.70
N VAL A 199 -47.58 -6.57 8.00
CA VAL A 199 -46.27 -7.14 8.37
C VAL A 199 -45.77 -7.93 7.16
N LEU A 200 -44.68 -7.50 6.55
CA LEU A 200 -44.01 -8.23 5.47
C LEU A 200 -42.80 -8.97 6.05
N ILE A 201 -42.70 -10.27 5.80
CA ILE A 201 -41.59 -11.11 6.23
C ILE A 201 -40.93 -11.70 5.00
N GLU A 202 -39.64 -11.43 4.81
CA GLU A 202 -38.83 -11.92 3.69
C GLU A 202 -37.79 -12.89 4.26
N LYS A 203 -38.01 -14.18 4.04
CA LYS A 203 -37.25 -15.22 4.73
C LYS A 203 -35.78 -15.25 4.29
N ARG A 204 -35.52 -15.12 2.98
CA ARG A 204 -34.15 -15.02 2.44
C ARG A 204 -33.35 -13.89 3.08
N GLU A 205 -33.98 -12.74 3.25
CA GLU A 205 -33.38 -11.52 3.78
C GLU A 205 -33.34 -11.49 5.31
N ARG A 206 -34.00 -12.45 6.00
CA ARG A 206 -34.19 -12.44 7.46
C ARG A 206 -34.68 -11.09 7.95
N ARG A 207 -35.73 -10.62 7.28
CA ARG A 207 -36.27 -9.27 7.46
C ARG A 207 -37.76 -9.31 7.74
N LEU A 208 -38.17 -8.57 8.77
CA LEU A 208 -39.57 -8.24 9.03
C LEU A 208 -39.74 -6.72 8.87
N THR A 209 -40.69 -6.30 8.07
CA THR A 209 -41.00 -4.89 7.80
C THR A 209 -42.44 -4.60 8.17
N LEU A 210 -42.65 -3.56 8.98
CA LEU A 210 -43.96 -3.01 9.27
C LEU A 210 -44.30 -1.94 8.24
N LEU A 211 -45.46 -2.03 7.62
CA LEU A 211 -45.96 -1.06 6.65
C LEU A 211 -47.29 -0.46 7.09
N SER A 212 -47.52 0.78 6.68
CA SER A 212 -48.81 1.45 6.76
C SER A 212 -49.06 2.19 5.45
N LYS A 213 -50.13 1.85 4.73
CA LYS A 213 -50.53 2.43 3.45
C LYS A 213 -49.42 2.40 2.38
N GLY A 214 -48.59 1.36 2.42
CA GLY A 214 -47.45 1.18 1.52
C GLY A 214 -46.14 1.83 1.98
N GLU A 215 -46.17 2.68 3.01
CA GLU A 215 -44.98 3.30 3.59
C GLU A 215 -44.35 2.39 4.65
N ILE A 216 -43.01 2.36 4.70
CA ILE A 216 -42.27 1.60 5.71
C ILE A 216 -42.29 2.36 7.03
N LEU A 217 -42.81 1.72 8.08
CA LEU A 217 -42.74 2.24 9.44
C LEU A 217 -41.41 1.88 10.11
N LYS A 218 -41.03 0.60 10.04
CA LYS A 218 -39.78 0.07 10.60
C LYS A 218 -39.44 -1.29 10.02
N THR A 219 -38.16 -1.64 10.10
CA THR A 219 -37.61 -2.92 9.66
C THR A 219 -36.79 -3.54 10.79
N TYR A 220 -36.90 -4.86 10.92
CA TYR A 220 -36.28 -5.66 11.97
C TYR A 220 -35.54 -6.84 11.35
N LYS A 221 -34.42 -7.21 11.96
CA LYS A 221 -33.78 -8.50 11.67
C LYS A 221 -34.50 -9.58 12.46
N ILE A 222 -34.63 -10.76 11.87
CA ILE A 222 -35.37 -11.86 12.50
C ILE A 222 -34.57 -13.17 12.48
N ALA A 223 -34.86 -14.04 13.43
CA ALA A 223 -34.50 -15.45 13.34
C ALA A 223 -35.75 -16.28 13.02
N LEU A 224 -35.59 -17.27 12.14
CA LEU A 224 -36.67 -18.10 11.63
C LEU A 224 -36.61 -19.51 12.23
N GLY A 225 -37.47 -20.39 11.70
CA GLY A 225 -37.36 -21.82 11.92
C GLY A 225 -36.01 -22.37 11.45
N GLY A 226 -35.43 -23.30 12.20
CA GLY A 226 -34.10 -23.89 11.90
C GLY A 226 -34.01 -24.61 10.54
N ASN A 227 -35.12 -24.79 9.83
CA ASN A 227 -35.18 -25.20 8.44
C ASN A 227 -35.96 -24.15 7.61
N PRO A 228 -35.39 -22.97 7.33
CA PRO A 228 -36.17 -21.86 6.80
C PRO A 228 -36.51 -22.01 5.31
N ILE A 229 -36.02 -23.02 4.60
CA ILE A 229 -36.19 -23.11 3.14
C ILE A 229 -37.53 -23.74 2.76
N GLY A 230 -38.28 -23.00 1.94
CA GLY A 230 -39.60 -23.37 1.47
C GLY A 230 -40.67 -23.28 2.56
N PRO A 231 -41.93 -23.49 2.21
CA PRO A 231 -43.03 -23.31 3.13
C PRO A 231 -43.13 -24.47 4.12
N LYS A 232 -43.73 -24.20 5.28
CA LYS A 232 -44.10 -25.22 6.26
C LYS A 232 -45.06 -26.24 5.65
N GLU A 233 -44.82 -27.52 5.91
CA GLU A 233 -45.55 -28.65 5.33
C GLU A 233 -46.15 -29.57 6.41
N ARG A 234 -45.47 -29.72 7.55
CA ARG A 234 -45.91 -30.59 8.64
C ARG A 234 -45.48 -30.09 10.03
N GLN A 235 -46.16 -30.56 11.06
CA GLN A 235 -45.71 -30.36 12.43
C GLN A 235 -44.29 -30.92 12.64
N GLY A 236 -43.41 -30.14 13.26
CA GLY A 236 -42.04 -30.56 13.57
C GLY A 236 -41.01 -30.41 12.45
N ASP A 237 -41.36 -29.90 11.27
CA ASP A 237 -40.40 -29.67 10.16
C ASP A 237 -39.46 -28.47 10.35
N SER A 238 -39.62 -27.73 11.44
CA SER A 238 -38.87 -26.50 11.76
C SER A 238 -38.88 -25.42 10.67
N LYS A 239 -39.89 -25.44 9.78
CA LYS A 239 -40.06 -24.43 8.75
C LYS A 239 -40.96 -23.29 9.22
N THR A 240 -40.59 -22.06 8.88
CA THR A 240 -41.51 -20.91 8.94
C THR A 240 -42.42 -20.94 7.70
N PRO A 241 -43.74 -20.79 7.85
CA PRO A 241 -44.68 -20.87 6.73
C PRO A 241 -44.46 -19.76 5.69
N GLU A 242 -44.98 -19.95 4.48
CA GLU A 242 -45.02 -18.91 3.44
C GLU A 242 -46.47 -18.73 2.98
N GLY A 243 -46.88 -17.51 2.67
CA GLY A 243 -48.25 -17.17 2.32
C GLY A 243 -48.77 -15.93 3.03
N VAL A 244 -50.09 -15.77 3.03
CA VAL A 244 -50.78 -14.63 3.65
C VAL A 244 -51.58 -15.13 4.85
N TYR A 245 -51.42 -14.43 5.96
CA TYR A 245 -52.04 -14.69 7.26
C TYR A 245 -52.52 -13.37 7.86
N ILE A 246 -53.14 -13.42 9.03
CA ILE A 246 -53.42 -12.25 9.86
C ILE A 246 -52.89 -12.47 11.28
N ILE A 247 -52.63 -11.38 11.99
CA ILE A 247 -52.44 -11.42 13.45
C ILE A 247 -53.80 -11.73 14.09
N ASP A 248 -53.93 -12.88 14.73
CA ASP A 248 -55.22 -13.33 15.27
C ASP A 248 -55.33 -13.17 16.79
N SER A 249 -54.20 -13.05 17.49
CA SER A 249 -54.17 -12.92 18.94
C SER A 249 -52.81 -12.42 19.43
N ARG A 250 -52.80 -11.91 20.67
CA ARG A 250 -51.59 -11.45 21.38
C ARG A 250 -51.51 -12.10 22.76
N ASN A 251 -50.30 -12.40 23.21
CA ASN A 251 -50.05 -12.87 24.56
C ASN A 251 -48.87 -12.11 25.19
N ARG A 252 -49.19 -11.30 26.21
CA ARG A 252 -48.23 -10.51 26.98
C ARG A 252 -47.62 -11.23 28.18
N ASN A 253 -48.15 -12.41 28.51
CA ASN A 253 -47.67 -13.28 29.60
C ASN A 253 -47.18 -14.60 29.00
N SER A 254 -46.36 -14.52 27.96
CA SER A 254 -45.92 -15.71 27.24
C SER A 254 -44.69 -16.35 27.89
N GLN A 255 -44.29 -17.55 27.45
CA GLN A 255 -43.00 -18.17 27.87
C GLN A 255 -41.78 -17.45 27.26
N TYR A 256 -42.07 -16.56 26.29
CA TYR A 256 -41.18 -15.55 25.73
C TYR A 256 -41.63 -14.18 26.24
N HIS A 257 -40.88 -13.12 25.96
CA HIS A 257 -41.22 -11.78 26.43
C HIS A 257 -42.65 -11.36 26.05
N LEU A 258 -42.91 -11.24 24.75
CA LEU A 258 -44.25 -11.04 24.17
C LEU A 258 -44.42 -11.95 22.95
N SER A 259 -45.66 -12.25 22.57
CA SER A 259 -45.94 -12.99 21.33
C SER A 259 -47.23 -12.53 20.63
N LEU A 260 -47.17 -12.48 19.31
CA LEU A 260 -48.31 -12.27 18.41
C LEU A 260 -48.49 -13.53 17.56
N ARG A 261 -49.64 -14.18 17.64
CA ARG A 261 -49.91 -15.39 16.84
C ARG A 261 -50.46 -14.99 15.47
N ILE A 262 -49.99 -15.70 14.44
CA ILE A 262 -50.53 -15.59 13.08
C ILE A 262 -51.57 -16.67 12.84
N SER A 263 -52.50 -16.43 11.92
CA SER A 263 -53.59 -17.35 11.55
C SER A 263 -53.15 -18.58 10.73
N TYR A 264 -51.95 -19.12 10.98
CA TYR A 264 -51.49 -20.37 10.40
C TYR A 264 -52.14 -21.56 11.13
N PRO A 265 -52.59 -22.63 10.44
CA PRO A 265 -52.55 -22.82 8.98
C PRO A 265 -53.72 -22.17 8.22
N ASN A 266 -53.45 -21.63 7.04
CA ASN A 266 -54.51 -21.19 6.12
C ASN A 266 -55.03 -22.36 5.25
N GLU A 267 -56.03 -22.12 4.39
CA GLU A 267 -56.62 -23.18 3.55
C GLU A 267 -55.63 -23.85 2.59
N LYS A 268 -54.64 -23.12 2.06
CA LYS A 268 -53.59 -23.70 1.20
C LYS A 268 -52.67 -24.63 2.02
N ASP A 269 -52.35 -24.25 3.25
CA ASP A 269 -51.51 -25.08 4.14
C ASP A 269 -52.25 -26.34 4.57
N LYS A 270 -53.53 -26.20 4.96
CA LYS A 270 -54.39 -27.35 5.31
C LYS A 270 -54.54 -28.31 4.14
N LYS A 271 -54.78 -27.80 2.93
CA LYS A 271 -54.86 -28.62 1.71
C LYS A 271 -53.56 -29.39 1.47
N ARG A 272 -52.41 -28.71 1.53
CA ARG A 272 -51.10 -29.35 1.34
C ARG A 272 -50.82 -30.44 2.38
N ALA A 273 -51.09 -30.16 3.66
CA ALA A 273 -50.90 -31.14 4.72
C ALA A 273 -51.83 -32.35 4.57
N LYS A 274 -53.08 -32.13 4.13
CA LYS A 274 -54.03 -33.20 3.81
C LYS A 274 -53.55 -34.08 2.66
N GLU A 275 -53.04 -33.49 1.58
CA GLU A 275 -52.47 -34.22 0.43
C GLU A 275 -51.25 -35.08 0.83
N LEU A 276 -50.48 -34.61 1.82
CA LEU A 276 -49.33 -35.33 2.38
C LEU A 276 -49.70 -36.35 3.47
N GLY A 277 -50.96 -36.39 3.93
CA GLY A 277 -51.38 -37.26 5.03
C GLY A 277 -50.79 -36.90 6.40
N VAL A 278 -50.45 -35.63 6.62
CA VAL A 278 -49.77 -35.14 7.84
C VAL A 278 -50.57 -34.03 8.52
N SER A 279 -50.27 -33.77 9.80
CA SER A 279 -50.76 -32.58 10.49
C SER A 279 -49.92 -31.35 10.09
N PRO A 280 -50.54 -30.21 9.72
CA PRO A 280 -49.80 -28.96 9.45
C PRO A 280 -49.17 -28.36 10.72
N GLY A 281 -49.62 -28.80 11.91
CA GLY A 281 -49.32 -28.14 13.18
C GLY A 281 -50.08 -26.82 13.33
N GLY A 282 -49.54 -25.93 14.17
CA GLY A 282 -50.14 -24.63 14.50
C GLY A 282 -49.14 -23.74 15.25
N ASP A 283 -49.67 -22.75 15.97
CA ASP A 283 -48.92 -21.89 16.92
C ASP A 283 -47.66 -21.24 16.32
N ILE A 284 -47.79 -20.69 15.11
CA ILE A 284 -46.77 -19.84 14.54
C ILE A 284 -46.95 -18.42 15.10
N MET A 285 -45.90 -17.89 15.68
CA MET A 285 -45.93 -16.59 16.36
C MET A 285 -44.75 -15.73 15.93
N ILE A 286 -44.93 -14.40 16.00
CA ILE A 286 -43.86 -13.43 16.10
C ILE A 286 -43.64 -13.22 17.60
N HIS A 287 -42.43 -13.44 18.11
CA HIS A 287 -42.18 -13.35 19.55
C HIS A 287 -40.80 -12.79 19.90
N GLY A 288 -40.66 -12.28 21.12
CA GLY A 288 -39.39 -11.85 21.68
C GLY A 288 -38.48 -13.03 22.08
N ILE A 289 -37.48 -12.76 22.91
CA ILE A 289 -36.57 -13.78 23.42
C ILE A 289 -37.24 -14.59 24.53
N LYS A 290 -36.76 -15.82 24.72
CA LYS A 290 -37.24 -16.69 25.80
C LYS A 290 -36.93 -16.03 27.14
N ASN A 291 -37.89 -16.08 28.07
CA ASN A 291 -37.72 -15.50 29.40
C ASN A 291 -36.47 -16.05 30.09
N GLY A 292 -35.66 -15.16 30.68
CA GLY A 292 -34.35 -15.49 31.27
C GLY A 292 -33.17 -15.48 30.30
N LEU A 293 -33.39 -15.26 29.00
CA LEU A 293 -32.34 -15.16 27.98
C LEU A 293 -32.30 -13.79 27.28
N SER A 294 -32.99 -12.77 27.80
CA SER A 294 -33.04 -11.41 27.23
C SER A 294 -31.66 -10.80 26.98
N TRP A 295 -30.65 -11.18 27.76
CA TRP A 295 -29.25 -10.74 27.59
C TRP A 295 -28.66 -11.05 26.22
N VAL A 296 -29.23 -12.02 25.47
CA VAL A 296 -28.79 -12.35 24.11
C VAL A 296 -29.07 -11.19 23.16
N GLY A 297 -30.17 -10.45 23.35
CA GLY A 297 -30.53 -9.28 22.54
C GLY A 297 -30.32 -9.51 21.05
N ASP A 298 -29.76 -8.52 20.36
CA ASP A 298 -29.46 -8.54 18.91
C ASP A 298 -28.67 -9.76 18.42
N LEU A 299 -27.89 -10.43 19.29
CA LEU A 299 -27.10 -11.61 18.92
C LEU A 299 -27.98 -12.81 18.55
N HIS A 300 -29.28 -12.79 18.91
CA HIS A 300 -30.23 -13.86 18.60
C HIS A 300 -30.40 -14.11 17.09
N THR A 301 -30.07 -13.11 16.26
CA THR A 301 -30.21 -13.14 14.80
C THR A 301 -29.04 -13.83 14.09
N GLY A 302 -28.00 -14.24 14.83
CA GLY A 302 -26.84 -14.92 14.26
C GLY A 302 -27.13 -16.32 13.70
N VAL A 303 -28.26 -16.93 14.08
CA VAL A 303 -28.68 -18.27 13.63
C VAL A 303 -30.21 -18.40 13.64
N ASP A 304 -30.76 -19.22 12.75
CA ASP A 304 -32.18 -19.59 12.77
C ASP A 304 -32.41 -20.73 13.78
N TRP A 305 -33.21 -20.48 14.82
CA TRP A 305 -33.31 -21.38 15.97
C TRP A 305 -34.73 -21.76 16.38
N THR A 306 -35.76 -21.13 15.79
CA THR A 306 -37.14 -21.42 16.19
C THR A 306 -37.60 -22.76 15.60
N LYS A 307 -38.80 -23.22 15.99
CA LYS A 307 -39.47 -24.38 15.38
C LYS A 307 -40.43 -24.01 14.25
N GLY A 308 -40.35 -22.76 13.76
CA GLY A 308 -41.20 -22.21 12.70
C GLY A 308 -41.74 -20.81 13.02
N CYS A 309 -41.62 -20.36 14.26
CA CYS A 309 -41.91 -18.98 14.66
C CYS A 309 -40.92 -17.97 14.06
N ILE A 310 -41.22 -16.69 14.24
CA ILE A 310 -40.38 -15.56 13.86
C ILE A 310 -39.93 -14.87 15.15
N ALA A 311 -38.64 -14.91 15.43
CA ALA A 311 -38.08 -14.31 16.62
C ALA A 311 -37.46 -12.94 16.33
N VAL A 312 -37.66 -12.01 17.25
CA VAL A 312 -37.10 -10.64 17.33
C VAL A 312 -36.56 -10.40 18.74
N SER A 313 -35.92 -9.26 18.99
CA SER A 313 -35.51 -8.88 20.35
C SER A 313 -36.72 -8.55 21.24
N ASP A 314 -36.49 -8.42 22.56
CA ASP A 314 -37.54 -8.05 23.51
C ASP A 314 -38.02 -6.61 23.28
N GLU A 315 -37.10 -5.70 23.00
CA GLU A 315 -37.41 -4.31 22.65
C GLU A 315 -38.18 -4.23 21.32
N GLU A 316 -37.77 -5.03 20.33
CA GLU A 316 -38.41 -5.06 19.02
C GLU A 316 -39.83 -5.62 19.09
N ILE A 317 -40.08 -6.68 19.87
CA ILE A 317 -41.44 -7.22 20.01
C ILE A 317 -42.37 -6.26 20.75
N GLU A 318 -41.86 -5.44 21.69
CA GLU A 318 -42.66 -4.38 22.33
C GLU A 318 -43.11 -3.31 21.33
N GLU A 319 -42.20 -2.92 20.42
CA GLU A 319 -42.53 -1.98 19.36
C GLU A 319 -43.56 -2.55 18.38
N ILE A 320 -43.39 -3.81 18.00
CA ILE A 320 -44.31 -4.55 17.13
C ILE A 320 -45.68 -4.69 17.83
N ASP A 321 -45.72 -5.09 19.11
CA ASP A 321 -46.97 -5.17 19.90
C ASP A 321 -47.71 -3.83 19.92
N ARG A 322 -46.98 -2.72 20.06
CA ARG A 322 -47.59 -1.39 20.07
C ARG A 322 -48.19 -0.99 18.72
N LEU A 323 -47.55 -1.33 17.61
CA LEU A 323 -47.92 -0.84 16.28
C LEU A 323 -48.74 -1.81 15.44
N VAL A 324 -48.86 -3.08 15.84
CA VAL A 324 -49.53 -4.12 15.06
C VAL A 324 -50.84 -4.54 15.74
N PRO A 325 -52.00 -4.01 15.30
CA PRO A 325 -53.31 -4.46 15.76
C PRO A 325 -53.62 -5.92 15.40
N ILE A 326 -54.60 -6.50 16.13
CA ILE A 326 -55.25 -7.74 15.70
C ILE A 326 -55.96 -7.46 14.36
N GLY A 327 -55.82 -8.40 13.42
CA GLY A 327 -56.33 -8.29 12.05
C GLY A 327 -55.32 -7.77 11.04
N THR A 328 -54.15 -7.27 11.46
CA THR A 328 -53.08 -6.85 10.55
C THR A 328 -52.64 -8.01 9.65
N ILE A 329 -52.48 -7.73 8.34
CA ILE A 329 -52.06 -8.73 7.35
C ILE A 329 -50.61 -9.11 7.60
N VAL A 330 -50.30 -10.39 7.59
CA VAL A 330 -48.93 -10.91 7.62
C VAL A 330 -48.65 -11.63 6.31
N GLU A 331 -47.74 -11.10 5.50
CA GLU A 331 -47.29 -11.74 4.26
C GLU A 331 -45.89 -12.29 4.48
N ILE A 332 -45.72 -13.60 4.30
CA ILE A 332 -44.42 -14.28 4.43
C ILE A 332 -43.99 -14.80 3.07
N ARG A 333 -42.84 -14.31 2.59
CA ARG A 333 -42.24 -14.62 1.29
C ARG A 333 -40.95 -15.43 1.46
N PRO A 334 -40.54 -16.18 0.41
CA PRO A 334 -39.30 -16.97 0.41
C PRO A 334 -38.03 -16.21 0.77
#